data_AF-A0A1E7GWY7-F1
#
_entry.id   AF-A0A1E7GWY7-F1
#
_cell.length_a   1.000
_cell.length_b   1.000
_cell.length_c   1.000
_cell.angle_alpha   90.00
_cell.angle_beta   90.00
_cell.angle_gamma   90.00
#
_symmetry.space_group_name_H-M   'P 1'
#
loop_
_entity.id
_entity.type
_entity.pdbx_description
1 polymer ?
#
loop_
_entity_poly.entity_id
_entity_poly.type
_entity_poly.pdbx_seq_one_letter_code
_entity_poly.pdbx_strand_id
1 'polypeptide(L)'
;MNQHVVNSNKGYIQDEVELIETSGEMPEVSYYESISYLTQKEEGPQLTLTPSDIKDLEHAVCKRYNNIILRDLDYANRGNDIFRGMKRAIINYARMKKYQNAKKKRSAGWREDIGHALSDYIRREASDISKGRRYTTINCIREDLEQFAKELGADIDAECINLAYEQIPLTFDEVYRATLLAERDDYPFKRLEDKGDCLEIQILNEKQQFPVSLKLVCEAGEKERKVMRSKAKAIYQSIRKKELK
;
A
#
# COMPACT_ATOMS: atom_id res chain seq x y z
N MET A 1 -11.48 -40.51 21.70
CA MET A 1 -10.87 -41.08 20.48
C MET A 1 -10.19 -39.94 19.76
N ASN A 2 -8.89 -39.74 20.01
CA ASN A 2 -8.11 -38.70 19.34
C ASN A 2 -7.66 -39.24 17.98
N GLN A 3 -8.24 -38.71 16.91
CA GLN A 3 -7.68 -38.85 15.58
C GLN A 3 -6.43 -37.97 15.52
N HIS A 4 -5.26 -38.54 15.83
CA HIS A 4 -4.02 -37.97 15.32
C HIS A 4 -4.05 -38.15 13.80
N VAL A 5 -4.44 -37.09 13.09
CA VAL A 5 -4.18 -36.99 11.66
C VAL A 5 -2.66 -36.99 11.52
N VAL A 6 -2.10 -38.13 11.11
CA VAL A 6 -0.69 -38.21 10.74
C VAL A 6 -0.56 -37.44 9.44
N ASN A 7 -0.26 -36.16 9.51
CA ASN A 7 0.05 -35.37 8.32
C ASN A 7 1.30 -35.98 7.68
N SER A 8 1.21 -36.29 6.40
CA SER A 8 2.39 -36.69 5.63
C SER A 8 3.41 -35.54 5.61
N ASN A 9 4.69 -35.82 5.36
CA ASN A 9 5.70 -34.77 5.22
C ASN A 9 5.25 -33.67 4.25
N LYS A 10 4.58 -34.04 3.15
CA LYS A 10 4.03 -33.08 2.19
C LYS A 10 2.91 -32.20 2.76
N GLY A 11 2.09 -32.73 3.68
CA GLY A 11 1.04 -31.97 4.35
C GLY A 11 1.64 -30.83 5.19
N TYR A 12 2.64 -31.14 6.02
CA TYR A 12 3.33 -30.12 6.81
C TYR A 12 3.99 -29.03 5.96
N ILE A 13 4.62 -29.40 4.84
CA ILE A 13 5.21 -28.40 3.94
C ILE A 13 4.13 -27.51 3.33
N GLN A 14 3.01 -28.09 2.89
CA GLN A 14 1.91 -27.32 2.32
C GLN A 14 1.30 -26.34 3.34
N ASP A 15 1.06 -26.80 4.57
CA ASP A 15 0.52 -25.97 5.65
C ASP A 15 1.43 -24.75 5.91
N GLU A 16 2.74 -24.97 5.95
CA GLU A 16 3.72 -23.89 6.15
C GLU A 16 3.86 -22.97 4.92
N VAL A 17 3.72 -23.49 3.70
CA VAL A 17 3.64 -22.67 2.48
C VAL A 17 2.44 -21.74 2.54
N GLU A 18 1.26 -22.24 2.90
CA GLU A 18 0.03 -21.44 3.03
C GLU A 18 0.17 -20.38 4.14
N LEU A 19 0.82 -20.72 5.25
CA LEU A 19 1.13 -19.78 6.33
C LEU A 19 2.02 -18.63 5.84
N ILE A 20 3.10 -18.94 5.10
CA ILE A 20 3.98 -17.91 4.54
C ILE A 20 3.22 -17.04 3.52
N GLU A 21 2.40 -17.64 2.64
CA GLU A 21 1.62 -16.91 1.62
C GLU A 21 0.55 -15.99 2.21
N THR A 22 0.11 -16.24 3.44
CA THR A 22 -0.90 -15.45 4.16
C THR A 22 -0.31 -14.56 5.25
N SER A 23 1.01 -14.66 5.50
CA SER A 23 1.74 -13.93 6.54
C SER A 23 1.70 -12.40 6.43
N GLY A 24 2.21 -11.70 7.43
CA GLY A 24 2.24 -10.22 7.47
C GLY A 24 3.19 -9.57 6.46
N GLU A 25 3.68 -8.39 6.82
CA GLU A 25 4.51 -7.53 5.95
C GLU A 25 5.98 -7.97 5.80
N MET A 26 6.37 -9.07 6.45
CA MET A 26 7.73 -9.61 6.46
C MET A 26 7.69 -11.14 6.31
N PRO A 27 7.35 -11.66 5.12
CA PRO A 27 7.19 -13.11 4.89
C PRO A 27 8.47 -13.92 5.11
N GLU A 28 9.64 -13.28 5.09
CA GLU A 28 10.91 -13.90 5.44
C GLU A 28 10.97 -14.35 6.92
N VAL A 29 10.29 -13.65 7.82
CA VAL A 29 10.23 -14.02 9.24
C VAL A 29 9.44 -15.32 9.37
N SER A 30 8.25 -15.37 8.76
CA SER A 30 7.41 -16.57 8.72
C SER A 30 8.15 -17.74 8.07
N TYR A 31 8.94 -17.50 7.02
CA TYR A 31 9.78 -18.55 6.43
C TYR A 31 10.78 -19.14 7.42
N TYR A 32 11.51 -18.33 8.19
CA TYR A 32 12.46 -18.86 9.16
C TYR A 32 11.76 -19.54 10.34
N GLU A 33 10.59 -19.04 10.74
CA GLU A 33 9.74 -19.69 11.74
C GLU A 33 9.26 -21.07 11.25
N SER A 34 8.80 -21.17 10.00
CA SER A 34 8.42 -22.43 9.35
C SER A 34 9.59 -23.40 9.28
N ILE A 35 10.79 -22.96 8.88
CA ILE A 35 11.98 -23.82 8.86
C ILE A 35 12.29 -24.35 10.27
N SER A 36 12.24 -23.50 11.29
CA SER A 36 12.48 -23.90 12.68
C SER A 36 11.42 -24.89 13.18
N TYR A 37 10.14 -24.62 12.90
CA TYR A 37 9.04 -25.53 13.24
C TYR A 37 9.22 -26.89 12.57
N LEU A 38 9.47 -26.91 11.27
CA LEU A 38 9.60 -28.15 10.50
C LEU A 38 10.80 -28.99 10.92
N THR A 39 11.90 -28.39 11.40
CA THR A 39 13.19 -29.10 11.55
C THR A 39 13.74 -29.18 12.98
N GLN A 40 13.36 -28.26 13.89
CA GLN A 40 14.05 -28.08 15.18
C GLN A 40 13.11 -28.12 16.38
N LYS A 41 11.90 -27.55 16.27
CA LYS A 41 11.00 -27.45 17.43
C LYS A 41 10.51 -28.83 17.86
N GLU A 42 10.49 -29.07 19.16
CA GLU A 42 9.99 -30.32 19.76
C GLU A 42 8.52 -30.56 19.42
N GLU A 43 7.72 -29.48 19.38
CA GLU A 43 6.31 -29.49 18.98
C GLU A 43 6.08 -29.63 17.46
N GLY A 44 7.16 -29.61 16.67
CA GLY A 44 7.13 -29.72 15.22
C GLY A 44 7.45 -31.12 14.69
N PRO A 45 7.33 -31.35 13.37
CA PRO A 45 7.47 -32.68 12.79
C PRO A 45 8.92 -33.19 12.65
N GLN A 46 9.92 -32.37 12.98
CA GLN A 46 11.37 -32.73 12.97
C GLN A 46 11.82 -33.39 11.66
N LEU A 47 11.35 -32.85 10.54
CA LEU A 47 11.62 -33.32 9.20
C LEU A 47 13.05 -32.99 8.76
N THR A 48 13.61 -33.87 7.93
CA THR A 48 14.76 -33.52 7.08
C THR A 48 14.23 -32.98 5.76
N LEU A 49 14.36 -31.67 5.54
CA LEU A 49 13.86 -31.01 4.34
C LEU A 49 14.72 -31.32 3.12
N THR A 50 14.06 -31.65 2.02
CA THR A 50 14.70 -31.79 0.72
C THR A 50 14.94 -30.42 0.08
N PRO A 51 15.82 -30.32 -0.93
CA PRO A 51 15.97 -29.09 -1.71
C PRO A 51 14.68 -28.62 -2.39
N SER A 52 13.74 -29.53 -2.67
CA SER A 52 12.43 -29.19 -3.23
C SER A 52 11.56 -28.50 -2.18
N ASP A 53 11.48 -29.04 -0.96
CA ASP A 53 10.68 -28.46 0.12
C ASP A 53 11.14 -27.03 0.45
N ILE A 54 12.46 -26.82 0.51
CA ILE A 54 13.05 -25.49 0.72
C ILE A 54 12.66 -24.55 -0.43
N LYS A 55 12.67 -25.04 -1.67
CA LYS A 55 12.29 -24.22 -2.84
C LYS A 55 10.83 -23.79 -2.79
N ASP A 56 9.93 -24.65 -2.33
CA ASP A 56 8.50 -24.33 -2.21
C ASP A 56 8.27 -23.26 -1.13
N LEU A 57 8.91 -23.40 0.03
CA LEU A 57 8.87 -22.38 1.10
C LEU A 57 9.47 -21.04 0.65
N GLU A 58 10.59 -21.05 -0.07
CA GLU A 58 11.20 -19.83 -0.60
C GLU A 58 10.33 -19.18 -1.68
N HIS A 59 9.64 -19.98 -2.50
CA HIS A 59 8.68 -19.49 -3.49
C HIS A 59 7.49 -18.81 -2.81
N ALA A 60 6.98 -19.37 -1.71
CA ALA A 60 5.90 -18.79 -0.90
C ALA A 60 6.24 -17.37 -0.41
N VAL A 61 7.46 -17.15 0.10
CA VAL A 61 7.93 -15.81 0.54
C VAL A 61 7.83 -14.79 -0.58
N CYS A 62 8.37 -15.22 -1.70
CA CYS A 62 8.52 -14.46 -2.92
C CYS A 62 7.11 -14.13 -3.48
N LYS A 63 6.17 -15.08 -3.49
CA LYS A 63 4.77 -14.88 -3.90
C LYS A 63 4.03 -13.94 -2.95
N ARG A 64 4.26 -14.05 -1.63
CA ARG A 64 3.68 -13.11 -0.66
C ARG A 64 4.16 -11.69 -0.89
N TYR A 65 5.45 -11.47 -1.12
CA TYR A 65 5.96 -10.15 -1.48
C TYR A 65 5.24 -9.59 -2.72
N ASN A 66 5.10 -10.37 -3.78
CA ASN A 66 4.37 -9.96 -4.98
C ASN A 66 2.93 -9.52 -4.65
N ASN A 67 2.19 -10.32 -3.88
CA ASN A 67 0.82 -10.01 -3.48
C ASN A 67 0.72 -8.69 -2.69
N ILE A 68 1.65 -8.45 -1.77
CA ILE A 68 1.69 -7.22 -0.98
C ILE A 68 1.97 -6.00 -1.88
N ILE A 69 2.93 -6.13 -2.80
CA ILE A 69 3.30 -5.05 -3.72
C ILE A 69 2.13 -4.72 -4.66
N LEU A 70 1.49 -5.73 -5.24
CA LEU A 70 0.33 -5.54 -6.11
C LEU A 70 -0.86 -4.93 -5.36
N ARG A 71 -1.11 -5.35 -4.11
CA ARG A 71 -2.11 -4.71 -3.24
C ARG A 71 -1.82 -3.21 -3.05
N ASP A 72 -0.57 -2.85 -2.81
CA ASP A 72 -0.14 -1.47 -2.57
C ASP A 72 -0.16 -0.61 -3.85
N LEU A 73 -0.06 -1.24 -5.03
CA LEU A 73 -0.15 -0.63 -6.35
C LEU A 73 -1.55 -0.74 -6.99
N ASP A 74 -2.51 -1.34 -6.31
CA ASP A 74 -3.88 -1.41 -6.81
C ASP A 74 -4.60 -0.08 -6.54
N TYR A 75 -4.81 0.67 -7.60
CA TYR A 75 -5.47 1.98 -7.58
C TYR A 75 -6.90 1.93 -7.02
N ALA A 76 -7.59 0.79 -7.14
CA ALA A 76 -8.93 0.62 -6.60
C ALA A 76 -8.93 0.63 -5.06
N ASN A 77 -7.80 0.31 -4.43
CA ASN A 77 -7.70 0.27 -2.97
C ASN A 77 -7.58 1.65 -2.31
N ARG A 78 -7.37 2.75 -3.04
CA ARG A 78 -7.16 4.09 -2.45
C ARG A 78 -8.27 4.58 -1.49
N GLY A 79 -9.47 3.98 -1.55
CA GLY A 79 -10.58 4.23 -0.64
C GLY A 79 -10.70 3.23 0.52
N ASN A 80 -9.78 2.28 0.64
CA ASN A 80 -9.76 1.21 1.63
C ASN A 80 -8.60 1.39 2.62
N ASP A 81 -8.76 0.85 3.83
CA ASP A 81 -7.76 0.93 4.90
C ASP A 81 -6.50 0.05 4.65
N ILE A 82 -6.61 -0.88 3.69
CA ILE A 82 -5.52 -1.78 3.27
C ILE A 82 -4.52 -1.11 2.32
N PHE A 83 -4.87 0.02 1.71
CA PHE A 83 -4.00 0.70 0.75
C PHE A 83 -2.79 1.29 1.46
N ARG A 84 -1.57 0.99 1.06
CA ARG A 84 -0.37 1.62 1.67
C ARG A 84 0.35 2.58 0.72
N GLY A 85 0.03 2.50 -0.57
CA GLY A 85 0.54 3.36 -1.61
C GLY A 85 1.98 3.05 -2.04
N MET A 86 2.45 3.86 -2.97
CA MET A 86 3.68 3.64 -3.74
C MET A 86 4.95 3.48 -2.89
N LYS A 87 5.11 4.30 -1.85
CA LYS A 87 6.27 4.21 -0.96
C LYS A 87 6.39 2.82 -0.31
N ARG A 88 5.26 2.19 0.05
CA ARG A 88 5.27 0.88 0.67
C ARG A 88 5.57 -0.23 -0.34
N ALA A 89 5.02 -0.12 -1.56
CA ALA A 89 5.36 -0.99 -2.68
C ALA A 89 6.87 -1.01 -2.95
N ILE A 90 7.51 0.17 -2.99
CA ILE A 90 8.97 0.31 -3.20
C ILE A 90 9.77 -0.39 -2.09
N ILE A 91 9.41 -0.17 -0.82
CA ILE A 91 10.06 -0.82 0.33
C ILE A 91 9.93 -2.34 0.25
N ASN A 92 8.75 -2.85 -0.04
CA ASN A 92 8.48 -4.28 -0.11
C ASN A 92 9.19 -4.93 -1.32
N TYR A 93 9.28 -4.24 -2.45
CA TYR A 93 10.09 -4.69 -3.59
C TYR A 93 11.58 -4.75 -3.25
N ALA A 94 12.13 -3.75 -2.56
CA ALA A 94 13.52 -3.75 -2.12
C ALA A 94 13.82 -4.93 -1.18
N ARG A 95 12.90 -5.25 -0.27
CA ARG A 95 13.01 -6.43 0.62
C ARG A 95 12.96 -7.74 -0.16
N MET A 96 12.04 -7.88 -1.11
CA MET A 96 11.96 -9.05 -1.98
C MET A 96 13.27 -9.26 -2.75
N LYS A 97 13.83 -8.20 -3.36
CA LYS A 97 15.13 -8.26 -4.05
C LYS A 97 16.25 -8.70 -3.11
N LYS A 98 16.32 -8.14 -1.89
CA LYS A 98 17.32 -8.51 -0.90
C LYS A 98 17.23 -10.00 -0.55
N TYR A 99 16.02 -10.51 -0.33
CA TYR A 99 15.76 -11.91 -0.06
C TYR A 99 16.21 -12.80 -1.23
N GLN A 100 15.77 -12.48 -2.45
CA GLN A 100 16.15 -13.18 -3.69
C GLN A 100 17.67 -13.24 -3.90
N ASN A 101 18.36 -12.10 -3.70
CA ASN A 101 19.82 -12.01 -3.82
C ASN A 101 20.52 -12.89 -2.78
N ALA A 102 20.06 -12.89 -1.52
CA ALA A 102 20.63 -13.73 -0.47
C ALA A 102 20.50 -15.23 -0.80
N LYS A 103 19.41 -15.62 -1.50
CA LYS A 103 19.18 -16.99 -1.94
C LYS A 103 19.80 -17.34 -3.30
N LYS A 104 20.46 -16.38 -3.97
CA LYS A 104 20.98 -16.50 -5.34
C LYS A 104 19.92 -17.00 -6.34
N LYS A 105 18.65 -16.61 -6.14
CA LYS A 105 17.51 -17.01 -6.96
C LYS A 105 16.82 -15.78 -7.50
N ARG A 106 16.37 -15.85 -8.76
CA ARG A 106 15.48 -14.85 -9.36
C ARG A 106 14.18 -15.54 -9.73
N SER A 107 13.05 -15.05 -9.22
CA SER A 107 11.73 -15.47 -9.70
C SER A 107 11.49 -14.83 -11.06
N ALA A 108 11.12 -15.60 -12.07
CA ALA A 108 10.69 -15.06 -13.37
C ALA A 108 9.21 -14.62 -13.30
N GLY A 109 8.85 -13.50 -13.92
CA GLY A 109 7.45 -13.10 -14.17
C GLY A 109 6.87 -11.99 -13.28
N TRP A 110 7.29 -11.89 -12.01
CA TRP A 110 6.65 -10.90 -11.11
C TRP A 110 7.12 -9.47 -11.33
N ARG A 111 8.32 -9.31 -11.88
CA ARG A 111 8.85 -7.99 -12.23
C ARG A 111 7.92 -7.33 -13.26
N GLU A 112 7.49 -8.10 -14.25
CA GLU A 112 6.60 -7.69 -15.31
C GLU A 112 5.20 -7.35 -14.77
N ASP A 113 4.64 -8.20 -13.90
CA ASP A 113 3.34 -7.95 -13.26
C ASP A 113 3.33 -6.65 -12.44
N ILE A 114 4.36 -6.46 -11.61
CA ILE A 114 4.52 -5.24 -10.80
C ILE A 114 4.71 -4.02 -11.72
N GLY A 115 5.47 -4.18 -12.81
CA GLY A 115 5.65 -3.12 -13.82
C GLY A 115 4.34 -2.68 -14.46
N HIS A 116 3.50 -3.62 -14.87
CA HIS A 116 2.17 -3.32 -15.41
C HIS A 116 1.26 -2.63 -14.39
N ALA A 117 1.24 -3.13 -13.14
CA ALA A 117 0.46 -2.51 -12.07
C ALA A 117 0.93 -1.07 -11.79
N LEU A 118 2.23 -0.82 -11.79
CA LEU A 118 2.79 0.52 -11.65
C LEU A 118 2.37 1.46 -12.78
N SER A 119 2.48 1.02 -14.04
CA SER A 119 2.07 1.82 -15.20
C SER A 119 0.56 2.13 -15.17
N ASP A 120 -0.29 1.16 -14.80
CA ASP A 120 -1.74 1.39 -14.67
C ASP A 120 -2.06 2.37 -13.53
N TYR A 121 -1.40 2.23 -12.39
CA TYR A 121 -1.55 3.14 -11.26
C TYR A 121 -1.26 4.59 -11.68
N ILE A 122 -0.10 4.85 -12.30
CA ILE A 122 0.31 6.20 -12.70
C ILE A 122 -0.67 6.81 -13.70
N ARG A 123 -1.14 6.01 -14.67
CA ARG A 123 -2.11 6.47 -15.67
C ARG A 123 -3.44 6.86 -15.03
N ARG A 124 -3.95 6.06 -14.10
CA ARG A 124 -5.21 6.36 -13.40
C ARG A 124 -5.08 7.57 -12.48
N GLU A 125 -3.96 7.66 -11.76
CA GLU A 125 -3.65 8.79 -10.90
C GLU A 125 -3.65 10.10 -11.70
N ALA A 126 -2.95 10.12 -12.83
CA ALA A 126 -2.92 11.26 -13.74
C ALA A 126 -4.31 11.58 -14.31
N SER A 127 -5.08 10.56 -14.73
CA SER A 127 -6.44 10.77 -15.24
C SER A 127 -7.35 11.49 -14.23
N ASP A 128 -7.29 11.11 -12.95
CA ASP A 128 -8.10 11.75 -11.92
C ASP A 128 -7.61 13.16 -11.57
N ILE A 129 -6.29 13.41 -11.65
CA ILE A 129 -5.71 14.75 -11.54
C ILE A 129 -6.18 15.64 -12.70
N SER A 130 -6.16 15.15 -13.94
CA SER A 130 -6.66 15.87 -15.11
C SER A 130 -8.16 16.17 -15.03
N LYS A 131 -8.94 15.35 -14.31
CA LYS A 131 -10.36 15.62 -13.99
C LYS A 131 -10.56 16.63 -12.86
N GLY A 132 -9.49 17.23 -12.33
CA GLY A 132 -9.52 18.31 -11.37
C GLY A 132 -9.22 17.92 -9.92
N ARG A 133 -8.78 16.67 -9.65
CA ARG A 133 -8.24 16.33 -8.33
C ARG A 133 -6.94 17.09 -8.11
N ARG A 134 -6.82 17.77 -6.96
CA ARG A 134 -5.71 18.69 -6.65
C ARG A 134 -4.67 18.11 -5.69
N TYR A 135 -4.67 16.80 -5.50
CA TYR A 135 -3.77 16.08 -4.63
C TYR A 135 -3.32 14.80 -5.32
N THR A 136 -2.15 14.29 -4.91
CA THR A 136 -1.63 13.01 -5.39
C THR A 136 -1.57 11.97 -4.27
N THR A 137 -1.82 10.72 -4.65
CA THR A 137 -1.65 9.53 -3.80
C THR A 137 -0.23 8.97 -3.89
N ILE A 138 0.60 9.49 -4.81
CA ILE A 138 2.03 9.18 -4.88
C ILE A 138 2.74 9.83 -3.70
N ASN A 139 3.16 9.00 -2.74
CA ASN A 139 3.72 9.41 -1.47
C ASN A 139 5.24 9.11 -1.34
N CYS A 140 5.92 8.90 -2.46
CA CYS A 140 7.38 8.77 -2.55
C CYS A 140 7.98 9.95 -3.34
N ILE A 141 9.29 10.18 -3.18
CA ILE A 141 10.00 11.17 -3.99
C ILE A 141 10.13 10.69 -5.44
N ARG A 142 10.35 11.63 -6.35
CA ARG A 142 10.40 11.36 -7.79
C ARG A 142 11.52 10.38 -8.15
N GLU A 143 12.68 10.56 -7.53
CA GLU A 143 13.87 9.76 -7.76
C GLU A 143 13.62 8.28 -7.41
N ASP A 144 12.90 8.02 -6.31
CA ASP A 144 12.52 6.67 -5.89
C ASP A 144 11.56 6.02 -6.89
N LEU A 145 10.59 6.77 -7.41
CA LEU A 145 9.65 6.28 -8.42
C LEU A 145 10.35 5.96 -9.74
N GLU A 146 11.16 6.89 -10.24
CA GLU A 146 11.87 6.72 -11.52
C GLU A 146 12.84 5.53 -11.47
N GLN A 147 13.56 5.37 -10.35
CA GLN A 147 14.40 4.21 -10.12
C GLN A 147 13.59 2.92 -10.05
N PHE A 148 12.46 2.92 -9.34
CA PHE A 148 11.57 1.76 -9.24
C PHE A 148 11.00 1.36 -10.62
N ALA A 149 10.52 2.32 -11.40
CA ALA A 149 10.03 2.11 -12.76
C ALA A 149 11.10 1.50 -13.67
N LYS A 150 12.30 2.07 -13.65
CA LYS A 150 13.46 1.58 -14.42
C LYS A 150 13.81 0.14 -14.05
N GLU A 151 13.84 -0.18 -12.76
CA GLU A 151 14.13 -1.53 -12.28
C GLU A 151 13.08 -2.55 -12.67
N LEU A 152 11.82 -2.15 -12.79
CA LEU A 152 10.74 -2.99 -13.26
C LEU A 152 10.74 -3.09 -14.79
N GLY A 153 11.34 -2.13 -15.50
CA GLY A 153 11.14 -1.98 -16.94
C GLY A 153 9.72 -1.52 -17.26
N ALA A 154 9.08 -0.81 -16.33
CA ALA A 154 7.75 -0.27 -16.51
C ALA A 154 7.80 0.90 -17.50
N ASP A 155 6.91 0.89 -18.49
CA ASP A 155 6.72 2.01 -19.40
C ASP A 155 5.77 3.02 -18.74
N ILE A 156 6.32 4.15 -18.33
CA ILE A 156 5.57 5.20 -17.63
C ILE A 156 5.73 6.51 -18.40
N ASP A 157 4.59 7.10 -18.72
CA ASP A 157 4.53 8.40 -19.39
C ASP A 157 5.07 9.52 -18.48
N ALA A 158 6.07 10.24 -18.97
CA ALA A 158 6.68 11.37 -18.27
C ALA A 158 5.67 12.48 -17.96
N GLU A 159 4.67 12.70 -18.81
CA GLU A 159 3.61 13.68 -18.56
C GLU A 159 2.75 13.28 -17.36
N CYS A 160 2.41 11.99 -17.25
CA CYS A 160 1.65 11.47 -16.11
C CYS A 160 2.43 11.64 -14.80
N ILE A 161 3.74 11.38 -14.80
CA ILE A 161 4.61 11.62 -13.63
C ILE A 161 4.61 13.11 -13.28
N ASN A 162 4.80 13.99 -14.27
CA ASN A 162 4.86 15.43 -14.04
C ASN A 162 3.55 15.96 -13.43
N LEU A 163 2.40 15.58 -14.00
CA LEU A 163 1.10 15.93 -13.44
C LEU A 163 0.95 15.51 -11.98
N ALA A 164 1.41 14.31 -11.62
CA ALA A 164 1.32 13.82 -10.25
C ALA A 164 2.20 14.60 -9.28
N TYR A 165 3.45 14.92 -9.66
CA TYR A 165 4.40 15.65 -8.80
C TYR A 165 4.17 17.16 -8.73
N GLU A 166 3.33 17.72 -9.62
CA GLU A 166 2.80 19.08 -9.47
C GLU A 166 1.74 19.18 -8.38
N GLN A 167 1.14 18.05 -7.97
CA GLN A 167 0.14 18.02 -6.90
C GLN A 167 0.75 17.77 -5.54
N ILE A 168 -0.02 18.12 -4.50
CA ILE A 168 0.39 17.93 -3.12
C ILE A 168 0.26 16.44 -2.73
N PRO A 169 1.32 15.79 -2.24
CA PRO A 169 1.26 14.40 -1.82
C PRO A 169 0.53 14.26 -0.49
N LEU A 170 -0.32 13.24 -0.40
CA LEU A 170 -1.05 12.89 0.82
C LEU A 170 -0.46 11.65 1.50
N THR A 171 -0.64 11.59 2.82
CA THR A 171 -0.41 10.35 3.58
C THR A 171 -1.52 9.35 3.28
N PHE A 172 -1.29 8.09 3.64
CA PHE A 172 -2.30 7.04 3.46
C PHE A 172 -3.64 7.38 4.15
N ASP A 173 -3.62 7.78 5.42
CA ASP A 173 -4.86 8.12 6.16
C ASP A 173 -5.56 9.33 5.52
N GLU A 174 -4.79 10.33 5.07
CA GLU A 174 -5.31 11.48 4.35
C GLU A 174 -6.02 11.06 3.04
N VAL A 175 -5.44 10.14 2.27
CA VAL A 175 -6.05 9.61 1.03
C VAL A 175 -7.34 8.85 1.32
N TYR A 176 -7.31 7.91 2.27
CA TYR A 176 -8.48 7.11 2.65
C TYR A 176 -9.64 8.02 3.06
N ARG A 177 -9.37 8.96 3.97
CA ARG A 177 -10.36 9.93 4.43
C ARG A 177 -10.83 10.83 3.29
N ALA A 178 -9.94 11.38 2.46
CA ALA A 178 -10.34 12.24 1.35
C ALA A 178 -11.25 11.52 0.34
N THR A 179 -10.95 10.26 0.00
CA THR A 179 -11.79 9.43 -0.87
C THR A 179 -13.17 9.19 -0.26
N LEU A 180 -13.22 8.76 1.02
CA LEU A 180 -14.48 8.62 1.75
C LEU A 180 -15.29 9.92 1.77
N LEU A 181 -14.60 11.06 1.92
CA LEU A 181 -15.26 12.35 1.92
C LEU A 181 -15.84 12.69 0.54
N ALA A 182 -15.12 12.37 -0.54
CA ALA A 182 -15.52 12.72 -1.90
C ALA A 182 -16.71 11.90 -2.42
N GLU A 183 -16.77 10.61 -2.08
CA GLU A 183 -17.69 9.64 -2.71
C GLU A 183 -19.08 9.52 -2.04
N ARG A 184 -19.30 10.18 -0.89
CA ARG A 184 -20.58 10.12 -0.17
C ARG A 184 -21.63 11.11 -0.69
N ASP A 185 -22.58 10.66 -1.49
CA ASP A 185 -23.65 11.51 -2.02
C ASP A 185 -24.65 12.01 -0.95
N ASP A 186 -24.80 11.27 0.15
CA ASP A 186 -25.67 11.62 1.29
C ASP A 186 -25.14 12.79 2.15
N TYR A 187 -23.95 13.29 1.83
CA TYR A 187 -23.29 14.41 2.49
C TYR A 187 -22.99 15.52 1.49
N PRO A 188 -23.96 16.36 1.10
CA PRO A 188 -23.81 17.29 -0.03
C PRO A 188 -23.00 18.54 0.29
N PHE A 189 -22.69 18.79 1.58
CA PHE A 189 -22.03 20.00 2.03
C PHE A 189 -20.59 19.74 2.47
N LYS A 190 -19.72 20.73 2.31
CA LYS A 190 -18.36 20.75 2.86
C LYS A 190 -18.07 22.05 3.61
N ARG A 191 -17.19 21.96 4.61
CA ARG A 191 -16.67 23.09 5.41
C ARG A 191 -15.20 22.86 5.75
N LEU A 192 -14.45 23.94 5.87
CA LEU A 192 -13.07 23.93 6.36
C LEU A 192 -13.00 24.77 7.65
N GLU A 193 -12.51 24.19 8.74
CA GLU A 193 -12.31 24.87 10.02
C GLU A 193 -10.81 24.95 10.36
N ASP A 194 -10.32 26.14 10.71
CA ASP A 194 -8.97 26.35 11.29
C ASP A 194 -9.10 26.42 12.81
N LYS A 195 -8.52 25.44 13.51
CA LYS A 195 -8.52 25.34 14.98
C LYS A 195 -7.17 25.74 15.59
N GLY A 196 -6.27 26.30 14.77
CA GLY A 196 -4.95 26.79 15.17
C GLY A 196 -3.85 25.73 15.11
N ASP A 197 -4.03 24.62 15.82
CA ASP A 197 -3.13 23.45 15.81
C ASP A 197 -3.51 22.39 14.76
N CYS A 198 -4.73 22.49 14.21
CA CYS A 198 -5.21 21.62 13.16
C CYS A 198 -6.17 22.33 12.20
N LEU A 199 -6.20 21.82 10.96
CA LEU A 199 -7.23 22.13 9.97
C LEU A 199 -8.14 20.92 9.80
N GLU A 200 -9.45 21.16 9.89
CA GLU A 200 -10.45 20.12 9.77
C GLU A 200 -11.32 20.34 8.54
N ILE A 201 -11.28 19.39 7.61
CA ILE A 201 -12.21 19.33 6.48
C ILE A 201 -13.37 18.45 6.90
N GLN A 202 -14.58 18.99 6.87
CA GLN A 202 -15.80 18.27 7.21
C GLN A 202 -16.70 18.18 5.98
N ILE A 203 -17.31 17.01 5.80
CA ILE A 203 -18.50 16.89 4.98
C ILE A 203 -19.71 16.68 5.88
N LEU A 204 -20.83 17.27 5.48
CA LEU A 204 -22.02 17.39 6.29
C LEU A 204 -23.23 16.89 5.50
N ASN A 205 -24.12 16.17 6.20
CA ASN A 205 -25.40 15.73 5.62
C ASN A 205 -26.35 16.92 5.43
N GLU A 206 -27.53 16.68 4.87
CA GLU A 206 -28.53 17.74 4.63
C GLU A 206 -28.92 18.51 5.90
N LYS A 207 -28.90 17.84 7.06
CA LYS A 207 -29.22 18.44 8.37
C LYS A 207 -28.01 19.12 9.02
N GLN A 208 -26.86 19.13 8.37
CA GLN A 208 -25.59 19.63 8.90
C GLN A 208 -25.17 18.94 10.21
N GLN A 209 -25.50 17.65 10.35
CA GLN A 209 -25.21 16.84 11.52
C GLN A 209 -24.26 15.68 11.16
N PHE A 210 -23.61 15.11 12.18
CA PHE A 210 -22.76 13.91 12.08
C PHE A 210 -21.64 14.01 11.04
N PRO A 211 -20.74 15.00 11.15
CA PRO A 211 -19.72 15.23 10.13
C PRO A 211 -18.82 14.00 9.96
N VAL A 212 -18.47 13.69 8.72
CA VAL A 212 -17.26 12.90 8.44
C VAL A 212 -16.12 13.91 8.26
N SER A 213 -15.03 13.73 9.00
CA SER A 213 -13.95 14.72 9.09
C SER A 213 -12.59 14.15 8.71
N LEU A 214 -11.77 14.94 8.02
CA LEU A 214 -10.32 14.76 7.92
C LEU A 214 -9.65 15.86 8.73
N LYS A 215 -8.88 15.47 9.74
CA LYS A 215 -8.06 16.38 10.56
C LYS A 215 -6.62 16.33 10.08
N LEU A 216 -6.09 17.48 9.70
CA LEU A 216 -4.69 17.68 9.38
C LEU A 216 -4.07 18.40 10.57
N VAL A 217 -3.19 17.71 11.30
CA VAL A 217 -2.54 18.25 12.50
C VAL A 217 -1.20 18.85 12.12
N CYS A 218 -0.86 19.99 12.72
CA CYS A 218 0.44 20.63 12.55
C CYS A 218 1.37 20.25 13.71
N GLU A 219 2.53 19.67 13.40
CA GLU A 219 3.65 19.66 14.35
C GLU A 219 4.24 21.07 14.40
N ALA A 220 4.64 21.55 15.59
CA ALA A 220 4.92 22.97 15.83
C ALA A 220 5.96 23.58 14.85
N GLY A 221 5.59 24.65 14.16
CA GLY A 221 6.49 25.42 13.27
C GLY A 221 5.75 26.11 12.12
N GLU A 222 6.26 27.24 11.64
CA GLU A 222 5.59 28.03 10.58
C GLU A 222 5.65 27.32 9.22
N LYS A 223 6.73 26.59 8.96
CA LYS A 223 6.91 25.82 7.72
C LYS A 223 5.89 24.69 7.64
N GLU A 224 5.72 23.96 8.73
CA GLU A 224 4.79 22.85 8.88
C GLU A 224 3.34 23.34 8.74
N ARG A 225 3.00 24.49 9.34
CA ARG A 225 1.68 25.13 9.17
C ARG A 225 1.39 25.47 7.72
N LYS A 226 2.38 25.99 6.97
CA LYS A 226 2.22 26.32 5.56
C LYS A 226 1.98 25.08 4.70
N VAL A 227 2.68 23.98 5.00
CA VAL A 227 2.47 22.67 4.32
C VAL A 227 1.07 22.14 4.63
N MET A 228 0.66 22.11 5.90
CA MET A 228 -0.67 21.68 6.33
C MET A 228 -1.79 22.49 5.65
N ARG A 229 -1.68 23.82 5.62
CA ARG A 229 -2.64 24.72 4.96
C ARG A 229 -2.76 24.44 3.46
N SER A 230 -1.63 24.21 2.80
CA SER A 230 -1.60 23.90 1.37
C SER A 230 -2.28 22.56 1.10
N LYS A 231 -1.98 21.53 1.89
CA LYS A 231 -2.64 20.22 1.85
C LYS A 231 -4.16 20.33 2.04
N ALA A 232 -4.58 21.01 3.11
CA ALA A 232 -6.00 21.18 3.43
C ALA A 232 -6.76 21.83 2.27
N LYS A 233 -6.19 22.90 1.70
CA LYS A 233 -6.78 23.63 0.58
C LYS A 233 -6.90 22.76 -0.67
N ALA A 234 -5.87 21.99 -1.01
CA ALA A 234 -5.91 21.07 -2.15
C ALA A 234 -7.03 20.03 -2.02
N ILE A 235 -7.12 19.35 -0.86
CA ILE A 235 -8.18 18.37 -0.60
C ILE A 235 -9.54 19.06 -0.66
N TYR A 236 -9.73 20.15 0.08
CA TYR A 236 -10.98 20.88 0.14
C TYR A 236 -11.49 21.32 -1.25
N GLN A 237 -10.59 21.82 -2.11
CA GLN A 237 -10.93 22.25 -3.47
C GLN A 237 -11.28 21.09 -4.41
N SER A 238 -10.70 19.91 -4.19
CA SER A 238 -10.99 18.72 -5.00
C SER A 238 -12.35 18.08 -4.69
N ILE A 239 -12.88 18.28 -3.48
CA ILE A 239 -14.17 17.73 -3.07
C ILE A 239 -15.31 18.53 -3.74
N ARG A 240 -16.06 17.89 -4.64
CA ARG A 240 -17.17 18.48 -5.39
C ARG A 240 -18.47 18.49 -4.57
N LYS A 241 -18.50 19.30 -3.51
CA LYS A 241 -19.65 19.49 -2.60
C LYS A 241 -19.95 20.98 -2.41
N LYS A 242 -21.18 21.31 -2.02
CA LYS A 242 -21.61 22.70 -1.78
C LYS A 242 -20.89 23.25 -0.55
N GLU A 243 -20.33 24.45 -0.65
CA GLU A 243 -19.67 25.11 0.47
C GLU A 243 -20.72 25.68 1.43
N LEU A 244 -20.62 25.33 2.71
CA LEU A 244 -21.33 26.04 3.77
C LEU A 244 -20.50 27.27 4.15
N LYS A 245 -21.13 28.44 4.03
CA LYS A 245 -20.57 29.72 4.47
C LYS A 245 -20.59 29.82 5.99
#